data_AF-A0A522LVV7-F1
#
_entry.id   AF-A0A522LVV7-F1
#
_cell.length_a   1.000
_cell.length_b   1.000
_cell.length_c   1.000
_cell.angle_alpha   90.00
_cell.angle_beta   90.00
_cell.angle_gamma   90.00
#
_symmetry.space_group_name_H-M   'P 1'
#
loop_
_entity.id
_entity.type
_entity.pdbx_description
1 polymer ?
#
loop_
_entity_poly.entity_id
_entity_poly.type
_entity_poly.pdbx_seq_one_letter_code
_entity_poly.pdbx_strand_id
1 'polypeptide(L)'
;VEIGADAPSFAAALKTALRQDPDVLLVGEMRDLETIAIVLTAAETGHLVLSTLHTADAAQAIHRLVDVFPAAQQAQIRQQLALALAAVVSQQLVPTADGRGRAPAVELLLVNAAVRQHIRKDRVENLRNEITLGKRAGMIALEESLARLVRAGTITLEEAQIRANQPEELESLLRDPGSGDRAPGTGRDHRS
;
A
#
# COMPACT_ATOMS: atom_id res chain seq x y z
N VAL A 1 -18.25 1.04 16.79
CA VAL A 1 -19.18 1.86 16.00
C VAL A 1 -19.49 1.11 14.73
N GLU A 2 -20.62 0.42 14.73
CA GLU A 2 -21.21 -0.20 13.56
C GLU A 2 -22.21 0.77 12.91
N ILE A 3 -22.13 0.93 11.59
CA ILE A 3 -23.01 1.83 10.85
C ILE A 3 -24.42 1.22 10.80
N GLY A 4 -25.43 2.01 11.16
CA GLY A 4 -26.82 1.58 11.26
C GLY A 4 -27.23 1.12 12.67
N ALA A 5 -26.28 0.69 13.50
CA ALA A 5 -26.53 0.34 14.90
C ALA A 5 -26.06 1.46 15.87
N ASP A 6 -24.81 1.90 15.72
CA ASP A 6 -24.17 2.87 16.62
C ASP A 6 -24.12 4.29 16.05
N ALA A 7 -24.18 4.43 14.72
CA ALA A 7 -24.11 5.72 14.04
C ALA A 7 -24.89 5.73 12.72
N PRO A 8 -25.45 6.89 12.31
CA PRO A 8 -26.26 6.99 11.10
C PRO A 8 -25.44 6.95 9.79
N SER A 9 -24.14 7.27 9.84
CA SER A 9 -23.23 7.23 8.68
C SER A 9 -21.77 7.15 9.11
N PHE A 10 -20.87 6.77 8.19
CA PHE A 10 -19.42 6.75 8.42
C PHE A 10 -18.89 8.14 8.81
N ALA A 11 -19.27 9.19 8.11
CA ALA A 11 -18.84 10.55 8.43
C ALA A 11 -19.29 11.00 9.83
N ALA A 12 -20.51 10.65 10.26
CA ALA A 12 -21.00 10.98 11.60
C ALA A 12 -20.25 10.19 12.70
N ALA A 13 -20.00 8.90 12.45
CA ALA A 13 -19.18 8.05 13.32
C ALA A 13 -17.76 8.62 13.49
N LEU A 14 -17.11 8.98 12.38
CA LEU A 14 -15.75 9.53 12.37
C LEU A 14 -15.66 10.87 13.10
N LYS A 15 -16.59 11.80 12.85
CA LYS A 15 -16.64 13.10 13.56
C LYS A 15 -16.78 12.92 15.06
N THR A 16 -17.55 11.91 15.49
CA THR A 16 -17.72 11.60 16.91
C THR A 16 -16.46 10.97 17.50
N ALA A 17 -15.85 10.01 16.78
CA ALA A 17 -14.61 9.36 17.19
C ALA A 17 -13.47 10.38 17.39
N LEU A 18 -13.33 11.36 16.50
CA LEU A 18 -12.32 12.43 16.62
C LEU A 18 -12.48 13.30 17.89
N ARG A 19 -13.69 13.35 18.49
CA ARG A 19 -13.90 14.05 19.75
C ARG A 19 -13.55 13.22 20.98
N GLN A 20 -13.25 11.94 20.80
CA GLN A 20 -12.81 11.03 21.86
C GLN A 20 -11.29 11.04 22.06
N ASP A 21 -10.59 12.00 21.44
CA ASP A 21 -9.12 12.13 21.48
C ASP A 21 -8.38 10.82 21.13
N PRO A 22 -8.68 10.18 19.97
CA PRO A 22 -8.08 8.90 19.64
C PRO A 22 -6.66 9.06 19.10
N ASP A 23 -5.75 8.15 19.44
CA ASP A 23 -4.43 8.12 18.77
C ASP A 23 -4.47 7.43 17.40
N VAL A 24 -5.35 6.42 17.26
CA VAL A 24 -5.45 5.54 16.09
C VAL A 24 -6.90 5.42 15.63
N LEU A 25 -7.12 5.56 14.32
CA LEU A 25 -8.41 5.39 13.67
C LEU A 25 -8.33 4.25 12.65
N LEU A 26 -9.18 3.24 12.83
CA LEU A 26 -9.44 2.25 11.79
C LEU A 26 -10.74 2.64 11.08
N VAL A 27 -10.60 3.16 9.87
CA VAL A 27 -11.71 3.40 8.97
C VAL A 27 -11.79 2.22 8.04
N GLY A 28 -13.01 1.71 7.77
CA GLY A 28 -13.19 0.62 6.83
C GLY A 28 -12.85 1.05 5.40
N GLU A 29 -13.83 0.98 4.51
CA GLU A 29 -13.63 1.36 3.12
C GLU A 29 -13.91 2.85 2.90
N MET A 30 -12.96 3.55 2.28
CA MET A 30 -13.14 4.95 1.86
C MET A 30 -13.82 5.03 0.50
N ARG A 31 -15.15 5.22 0.50
CA ARG A 31 -15.95 5.27 -0.74
C ARG A 31 -16.32 6.68 -1.19
N ASP A 32 -16.63 7.55 -0.24
CA ASP A 32 -17.18 8.87 -0.51
C ASP A 32 -16.21 9.99 -0.15
N LEU A 33 -16.42 11.14 -0.80
CA LEU A 33 -15.61 12.34 -0.65
C LEU A 33 -15.56 12.82 0.80
N GLU A 34 -16.69 12.79 1.51
CA GLU A 34 -16.77 13.28 2.89
C GLU A 34 -15.89 12.46 3.84
N THR A 35 -15.95 11.13 3.73
CA THR A 35 -15.15 10.21 4.54
C THR A 35 -13.66 10.40 4.26
N ILE A 36 -13.26 10.49 2.99
CA ILE A 36 -11.85 10.71 2.61
C ILE A 36 -11.34 12.06 3.13
N ALA A 37 -12.14 13.12 3.03
CA ALA A 37 -11.75 14.45 3.53
C ALA A 37 -11.54 14.46 5.05
N ILE A 38 -12.41 13.80 5.81
CA ILE A 38 -12.27 13.68 7.27
C ILE A 38 -11.01 12.87 7.63
N VAL A 39 -10.78 11.75 6.94
CA VAL A 39 -9.58 10.91 7.15
C VAL A 39 -8.30 11.69 6.86
N LEU A 40 -8.23 12.41 5.75
CA LEU A 40 -7.06 13.22 5.41
C LEU A 40 -6.80 14.30 6.47
N THR A 41 -7.85 14.95 6.97
CA THR A 41 -7.74 15.95 8.04
C THR A 41 -7.24 15.33 9.35
N ALA A 42 -7.76 14.15 9.72
CA ALA A 42 -7.32 13.42 10.91
C ALA A 42 -5.83 13.03 10.81
N ALA A 43 -5.43 12.48 9.66
CA ALA A 43 -4.04 12.10 9.42
C ALA A 43 -3.10 13.32 9.41
N GLU A 44 -3.53 14.45 8.83
CA GLU A 44 -2.76 15.71 8.82
C GLU A 44 -2.57 16.28 10.24
N THR A 45 -3.52 16.05 11.14
CA THR A 45 -3.47 16.50 12.55
C THR A 45 -2.75 15.53 13.48
N GLY A 46 -2.12 14.47 12.95
CA GLY A 46 -1.22 13.58 13.70
C GLY A 46 -1.83 12.25 14.13
N HIS A 47 -3.08 11.95 13.74
CA HIS A 47 -3.72 10.67 14.04
C HIS A 47 -3.17 9.59 13.10
N LEU A 48 -2.91 8.38 13.61
CA LEU A 48 -2.63 7.24 12.74
C LEU A 48 -3.95 6.73 12.16
N VAL A 49 -4.13 6.87 10.84
CA VAL A 49 -5.32 6.34 10.16
C VAL A 49 -4.97 5.11 9.34
N LEU A 50 -5.70 4.02 9.57
CA LEU A 50 -5.70 2.81 8.76
C LEU A 50 -7.01 2.73 7.99
N SER A 51 -6.93 2.47 6.69
CA SER A 51 -8.12 2.32 5.85
C SER A 51 -7.87 1.47 4.62
N THR A 52 -8.95 1.06 3.95
CA THR A 52 -8.90 0.18 2.78
C THR A 52 -9.52 0.84 1.54
N LEU A 53 -8.97 0.47 0.38
CA LEU A 53 -9.50 0.77 -0.95
C LEU A 53 -9.44 -0.49 -1.80
N HIS A 54 -10.27 -0.54 -2.84
CA HIS A 54 -10.25 -1.61 -3.85
C HIS A 54 -9.45 -1.15 -5.08
N THR A 55 -8.13 -1.21 -4.98
CA THR A 55 -7.21 -0.86 -6.09
C THR A 55 -6.14 -1.92 -6.26
N ALA A 56 -5.62 -2.10 -7.47
CA ALA A 56 -4.68 -3.19 -7.76
C ALA A 56 -3.26 -2.92 -7.26
N ASP A 57 -2.87 -1.65 -7.19
CA ASP A 57 -1.53 -1.19 -6.83
C ASP A 57 -1.55 0.17 -6.11
N ALA A 58 -0.37 0.60 -5.64
CA ALA A 58 -0.21 1.83 -4.88
C ALA A 58 -0.47 3.10 -5.69
N ALA A 59 -0.15 3.10 -7.00
CA ALA A 59 -0.39 4.25 -7.86
C ALA A 59 -1.89 4.47 -8.09
N GLN A 60 -2.63 3.38 -8.36
CA GLN A 60 -4.08 3.39 -8.49
C GLN A 60 -4.77 3.81 -7.18
N ALA A 61 -4.27 3.36 -6.02
CA ALA A 61 -4.78 3.79 -4.71
C ALA A 61 -4.74 5.32 -4.56
N ILE A 62 -3.57 5.92 -4.85
CA ILE A 62 -3.35 7.37 -4.76
C ILE A 62 -4.22 8.10 -5.78
N HIS A 63 -4.24 7.64 -7.02
CA HIS A 63 -5.08 8.22 -8.08
C HIS A 63 -6.56 8.21 -7.68
N ARG A 64 -7.07 7.07 -7.17
CA ARG A 64 -8.46 6.93 -6.73
C ARG A 64 -8.81 7.88 -5.59
N LEU A 65 -7.91 8.09 -4.63
CA LEU A 65 -8.11 9.03 -3.52
C LEU A 65 -8.26 10.48 -4.00
N VAL A 66 -7.59 10.85 -5.09
CA VAL A 66 -7.64 12.21 -5.65
C VAL A 66 -8.87 12.38 -6.55
N ASP A 67 -9.16 11.37 -7.39
CA ASP A 67 -10.18 11.44 -8.44
C ASP A 67 -11.63 11.56 -7.96
N VAL A 68 -11.91 11.18 -6.71
CA VAL A 68 -13.25 11.37 -6.14
C VAL A 68 -13.59 12.86 -5.92
N PHE A 69 -12.58 13.73 -5.90
CA PHE A 69 -12.75 15.16 -5.70
C PHE A 69 -12.93 15.92 -7.03
N PRO A 70 -13.71 17.01 -7.04
CA PRO A 70 -13.81 17.90 -8.19
C PRO A 70 -12.43 18.42 -8.63
N ALA A 71 -12.23 18.60 -9.94
CA ALA A 71 -10.93 19.00 -10.53
C ALA A 71 -10.28 20.22 -9.85
N ALA A 72 -11.08 21.21 -9.44
CA ALA A 72 -10.60 22.41 -8.74
C ALA A 72 -9.96 22.11 -7.36
N GLN A 73 -10.33 21.00 -6.72
CA GLN A 73 -9.83 20.60 -5.39
C GLN A 73 -8.68 19.58 -5.47
N GLN A 74 -8.55 18.84 -6.58
CA GLN A 74 -7.58 17.75 -6.71
C GLN A 74 -6.13 18.17 -6.42
N ALA A 75 -5.72 19.36 -6.84
CA ALA A 75 -4.38 19.87 -6.55
C ALA A 75 -4.13 20.04 -5.05
N GLN A 76 -5.12 20.53 -4.29
CA GLN A 76 -5.04 20.65 -2.84
C GLN A 76 -5.00 19.27 -2.17
N ILE A 77 -5.85 18.34 -2.62
CA ILE A 77 -5.89 16.97 -2.07
C ILE A 77 -4.55 16.25 -2.29
N ARG A 78 -3.90 16.42 -3.44
CA ARG A 78 -2.55 15.89 -3.67
C ARG A 78 -1.52 16.46 -2.69
N GLN A 79 -1.61 17.74 -2.33
CA GLN A 79 -0.71 18.31 -1.33
C GLN A 79 -0.94 17.69 0.05
N GLN A 80 -2.20 17.58 0.49
CA GLN A 80 -2.55 16.96 1.76
C GLN A 80 -2.13 15.49 1.81
N LEU A 81 -2.44 14.72 0.77
CA LEU A 81 -2.05 13.31 0.67
C LEU A 81 -0.53 13.15 0.69
N ALA A 82 0.22 14.00 -0.01
CA ALA A 82 1.68 14.00 0.03
C ALA A 82 2.27 14.37 1.40
N LEU A 83 1.48 14.92 2.33
CA LEU A 83 1.91 15.18 3.72
C LEU A 83 1.46 14.04 4.66
N ALA A 84 0.20 13.62 4.53
CA ALA A 84 -0.44 12.67 5.44
C ALA A 84 -0.13 11.19 5.14
N LEU A 85 0.04 10.81 3.87
CA LEU A 85 0.22 9.40 3.50
C LEU A 85 1.56 8.88 4.01
N ALA A 86 1.52 7.76 4.74
CA ALA A 86 2.70 7.10 5.29
C ALA A 86 3.15 5.89 4.44
N ALA A 87 2.19 5.06 4.05
CA ALA A 87 2.44 3.85 3.25
C ALA A 87 1.19 3.44 2.48
N VAL A 88 1.38 2.63 1.43
CA VAL A 88 0.32 1.88 0.75
C VAL A 88 0.73 0.42 0.70
N VAL A 89 -0.18 -0.47 1.11
CA VAL A 89 -0.01 -1.92 1.04
C VAL A 89 -1.07 -2.46 0.08
N SER A 90 -0.63 -2.94 -1.07
CA SER A 90 -1.53 -3.56 -2.07
C SER A 90 -1.35 -5.07 -1.99
N GLN A 91 -2.44 -5.81 -1.85
CA GLN A 91 -2.40 -7.26 -1.63
C GLN A 91 -3.19 -8.00 -2.70
N GLN A 92 -2.63 -9.08 -3.21
CA GLN A 92 -3.31 -10.02 -4.08
C GLN A 92 -3.18 -11.42 -3.50
N LEU A 93 -4.31 -12.07 -3.24
CA LEU A 93 -4.31 -13.47 -2.82
C LEU A 93 -4.13 -14.37 -4.04
N VAL A 94 -3.11 -15.20 -4.06
CA VAL A 94 -2.76 -16.09 -5.17
C VAL A 94 -2.99 -17.53 -4.74
N PRO A 95 -3.66 -18.39 -5.54
CA PRO A 95 -3.79 -19.82 -5.24
C PRO A 95 -2.44 -20.46 -4.93
N THR A 96 -2.37 -21.28 -3.88
CA THR A 96 -1.15 -22.05 -3.58
C THR A 96 -0.94 -23.17 -4.57
N ALA A 97 0.31 -23.57 -4.80
CA ALA A 97 0.66 -24.63 -5.77
C ALA A 97 0.02 -25.98 -5.43
N ASP A 98 -0.30 -26.24 -4.16
CA ASP A 98 -1.01 -27.44 -3.70
C ASP A 98 -2.54 -27.38 -3.87
N GLY A 99 -3.07 -26.22 -4.29
CA GLY A 99 -4.51 -25.97 -4.47
C GLY A 99 -5.33 -25.91 -3.19
N ARG A 100 -4.70 -25.92 -2.00
CA ARG A 100 -5.41 -26.01 -0.70
C ARG A 100 -5.64 -24.67 -0.03
N GLY A 101 -5.07 -23.59 -0.55
CA GLY A 101 -5.17 -22.27 0.07
C GLY A 101 -4.78 -21.14 -0.87
N ARG A 102 -4.49 -19.99 -0.26
CA ARG A 102 -4.00 -18.80 -0.96
C ARG A 102 -2.84 -18.19 -0.19
N ALA A 103 -1.86 -17.66 -0.92
CA ALA A 103 -0.75 -16.90 -0.38
C ALA A 103 -0.87 -15.42 -0.78
N PRO A 104 -0.57 -14.47 0.12
CA PRO A 104 -0.60 -13.05 -0.22
C PRO A 104 0.67 -12.65 -0.98
N ALA A 105 0.50 -12.21 -2.22
CA ALA A 105 1.50 -11.40 -2.93
C ALA A 105 1.26 -9.93 -2.56
N VAL A 106 2.33 -9.23 -2.16
CA VAL A 106 2.23 -7.88 -1.58
C VAL A 106 3.12 -6.91 -2.34
N GLU A 107 2.56 -5.75 -2.67
CA GLU A 107 3.30 -4.55 -3.02
C GLU A 107 3.27 -3.59 -1.82
N LEU A 108 4.41 -2.99 -1.50
CA LEU A 108 4.58 -2.05 -0.39
C LEU A 108 5.28 -0.79 -0.86
N LEU A 109 4.55 0.33 -0.84
CA LEU A 109 5.07 1.67 -1.04
C LEU A 109 5.22 2.35 0.33
N LEU A 110 6.42 2.86 0.64
CA LEU A 110 6.66 3.72 1.79
C LEU A 110 6.84 5.17 1.30
N VAL A 111 6.18 6.14 1.94
CA VAL A 111 6.13 7.51 1.42
C VAL A 111 7.34 8.35 1.86
N ASN A 112 8.41 8.24 1.06
CA ASN A 112 9.62 9.05 1.19
C ASN A 112 9.50 10.41 0.46
N ALA A 113 10.55 11.25 0.52
CA ALA A 113 10.54 12.57 -0.12
C ALA A 113 10.29 12.56 -1.63
N ALA A 114 10.80 11.56 -2.36
CA ALA A 114 10.60 11.42 -3.81
C ALA A 114 9.16 11.04 -4.14
N VAL A 115 8.59 10.05 -3.44
CA VAL A 115 7.18 9.68 -3.53
C VAL A 115 6.27 10.89 -3.29
N ARG A 116 6.55 11.69 -2.26
CA ARG A 116 5.79 12.93 -1.98
C ARG A 116 5.86 13.92 -3.15
N GLN A 117 7.01 14.05 -3.81
CA GLN A 117 7.14 14.92 -4.98
C GLN A 117 6.31 14.42 -6.16
N HIS A 118 6.32 13.11 -6.43
CA HIS A 118 5.51 12.53 -7.50
C HIS A 118 4.01 12.70 -7.25
N ILE A 119 3.55 12.51 -6.00
CA ILE A 119 2.14 12.77 -5.63
C ILE A 119 1.79 14.24 -5.89
N ARG A 120 2.61 15.20 -5.42
CA ARG A 120 2.33 16.64 -5.61
C ARG A 120 2.25 17.05 -7.08
N LYS A 121 3.09 16.46 -7.92
CA LYS A 121 3.22 16.79 -9.35
C LYS A 121 2.27 16.00 -10.24
N ASP A 122 1.42 15.15 -9.68
CA ASP A 122 0.50 14.30 -10.43
C ASP A 122 1.23 13.33 -11.36
N ARG A 123 2.33 12.74 -10.85
CA ARG A 123 3.23 11.85 -11.59
C ARG A 123 3.25 10.45 -10.97
N VAL A 124 2.06 9.95 -10.63
CA VAL A 124 1.87 8.69 -9.88
C VAL A 124 2.37 7.45 -10.64
N GLU A 125 2.50 7.54 -11.96
CA GLU A 125 3.09 6.49 -12.80
C GLU A 125 4.56 6.20 -12.46
N ASN A 126 5.28 7.16 -11.86
CA ASN A 126 6.67 6.96 -11.47
C ASN A 126 6.83 6.26 -10.11
N LEU A 127 5.74 6.09 -9.35
CA LEU A 127 5.79 5.49 -8.01
C LEU A 127 6.29 4.05 -8.04
N ARG A 128 6.04 3.33 -9.13
CA ARG A 128 6.57 1.99 -9.30
C ARG A 128 8.10 1.96 -9.28
N ASN A 129 8.74 2.87 -10.01
CA ASN A 129 10.20 3.00 -10.00
C ASN A 129 10.71 3.35 -8.59
N GLU A 130 9.97 4.19 -7.85
CA GLU A 130 10.31 4.51 -6.46
C GLU A 130 10.23 3.29 -5.54
N ILE A 131 9.27 2.38 -5.75
CA ILE A 131 9.16 1.13 -5.00
C ILE A 131 10.41 0.26 -5.23
N THR A 132 10.79 0.08 -6.50
CA THR A 132 12.00 -0.70 -6.86
C THR A 132 13.27 -0.09 -6.27
N LEU A 133 13.45 1.23 -6.38
CA LEU A 133 14.60 1.95 -5.80
C LEU A 133 14.58 1.92 -4.26
N GLY A 134 13.38 1.93 -3.68
CA GLY A 134 13.11 1.93 -2.24
C GLY A 134 13.30 0.58 -1.55
N LYS A 135 13.69 -0.48 -2.27
CA LYS A 135 13.88 -1.84 -1.72
C LYS A 135 14.70 -1.88 -0.43
N ARG A 136 15.82 -1.13 -0.39
CA ARG A 136 16.69 -1.07 0.79
C ARG A 136 16.03 -0.42 2.01
N ALA A 137 15.01 0.41 1.79
CA ALA A 137 14.20 1.01 2.84
C ALA A 137 12.99 0.14 3.24
N GLY A 138 12.87 -1.06 2.67
CA GLY A 138 11.79 -2.01 2.97
C GLY A 138 10.60 -1.93 2.03
N MET A 139 10.66 -1.15 0.94
CA MET A 139 9.64 -1.22 -0.11
C MET A 139 9.71 -2.55 -0.86
N ILE A 140 8.58 -3.01 -1.39
CA ILE A 140 8.47 -4.30 -2.06
C ILE A 140 7.66 -4.12 -3.35
N ALA A 141 8.26 -4.40 -4.50
CA ALA A 141 7.51 -4.49 -5.75
C ALA A 141 6.71 -5.80 -5.79
N LEU A 142 5.54 -5.79 -6.42
CA LEU A 142 4.68 -6.98 -6.53
C LEU A 142 5.43 -8.17 -7.12
N GLU A 143 6.23 -7.93 -8.16
CA GLU A 143 7.02 -8.91 -8.90
C GLU A 143 8.09 -9.56 -8.01
N GLU A 144 8.68 -8.80 -7.08
CA GLU A 144 9.60 -9.37 -6.09
C GLU A 144 8.87 -10.30 -5.12
N SER A 145 7.68 -9.89 -4.66
CA SER A 145 6.86 -10.74 -3.80
C SER A 145 6.41 -12.00 -4.52
N LEU A 146 5.99 -11.91 -5.78
CA LEU A 146 5.61 -13.05 -6.63
C LEU A 146 6.81 -13.97 -6.88
N ALA A 147 7.96 -13.42 -7.29
CA ALA A 147 9.18 -14.20 -7.54
C ALA A 147 9.61 -14.98 -6.29
N ARG A 148 9.53 -14.36 -5.11
CA ARG A 148 9.80 -15.03 -3.82
C ARG A 148 8.84 -16.20 -3.57
N LEU A 149 7.54 -16.01 -3.80
CA LEU A 149 6.53 -17.07 -3.61
C LEU A 149 6.74 -18.24 -4.61
N VAL A 150 7.11 -17.95 -5.85
CA VAL A 150 7.43 -18.98 -6.86
C VAL A 150 8.68 -19.75 -6.46
N ARG A 151 9.76 -19.06 -6.07
CA ARG A 151 11.03 -19.70 -5.65
C ARG A 151 10.85 -20.58 -4.41
N ALA A 152 9.95 -20.19 -3.50
CA ALA A 152 9.59 -20.99 -2.33
C ALA A 152 8.70 -22.21 -2.67
N GLY A 153 8.24 -22.33 -3.92
CA GLY A 153 7.27 -23.37 -4.33
C GLY A 153 5.86 -23.15 -3.78
N THR A 154 5.58 -21.98 -3.19
CA THR A 154 4.29 -21.66 -2.57
C THR A 154 3.21 -21.45 -3.61
N ILE A 155 3.55 -20.84 -4.75
CA ILE A 155 2.66 -20.61 -5.89
C ILE A 155 3.33 -21.12 -7.18
N THR A 156 2.54 -21.38 -8.22
CA THR A 156 3.08 -21.77 -9.53
C THR A 156 3.59 -20.54 -10.29
N LEU A 157 4.50 -20.76 -11.26
CA LEU A 157 4.97 -19.71 -12.17
C LEU A 157 3.79 -19.13 -12.99
N GLU A 158 2.89 -19.99 -13.44
CA GLU A 158 1.70 -19.59 -14.21
C GLU A 158 0.82 -18.61 -13.44
N GLU A 159 0.51 -18.93 -12.17
CA GLU A 159 -0.27 -18.03 -11.31
C GLU A 159 0.44 -16.70 -11.06
N ALA A 160 1.78 -16.73 -10.94
CA ALA A 160 2.56 -15.51 -10.79
C ALA A 160 2.53 -14.64 -12.05
N GLN A 161 2.64 -15.24 -13.24
CA GLN A 161 2.61 -14.52 -14.51
C GLN A 161 1.25 -13.87 -14.79
N ILE A 162 0.15 -14.53 -14.41
CA ILE A 162 -1.22 -13.98 -14.55
C ILE A 162 -1.40 -12.70 -13.70
N ARG A 163 -0.69 -12.59 -12.58
CA ARG A 163 -0.86 -11.52 -11.58
C ARG A 163 0.18 -10.42 -11.63
N ALA A 164 1.30 -10.64 -12.32
CA ALA A 164 2.35 -9.63 -12.43
C ALA A 164 1.84 -8.40 -13.19
N ASN A 165 2.17 -7.21 -12.68
CA ASN A 165 1.96 -5.95 -13.40
C ASN A 165 2.99 -5.80 -14.52
N GLN A 166 4.21 -6.34 -14.32
CA GLN A 166 5.29 -6.40 -15.29
C GLN A 166 5.84 -7.83 -15.42
N PRO A 167 5.23 -8.67 -16.29
CA PRO A 167 5.66 -10.06 -16.47
C PRO A 167 7.14 -10.21 -16.87
N GLU A 168 7.67 -9.29 -17.67
CA GLU A 168 9.08 -9.30 -18.09
C GLU A 168 10.04 -9.10 -16.90
N GLU A 169 9.69 -8.24 -15.94
CA GLU A 169 10.49 -8.04 -14.73
C GLU A 169 10.42 -9.28 -13.82
N LEU A 170 9.24 -9.89 -13.67
CA LEU A 170 9.09 -11.15 -12.95
C LEU A 170 9.98 -12.24 -13.55
N GLU A 171 10.00 -12.39 -14.88
CA GLU A 171 10.87 -13.35 -15.56
C GLU A 171 12.35 -13.06 -15.30
N SER A 172 12.76 -11.80 -15.41
CA SER A 172 14.13 -11.37 -15.13
C SER A 172 14.55 -11.72 -13.70
N LEU A 173 13.70 -11.41 -12.72
CA LEU A 173 13.91 -11.77 -11.33
C LEU A 173 14.06 -13.29 -11.19
N LEU A 174 13.18 -14.09 -11.77
CA LEU A 174 13.25 -15.55 -11.63
C LEU A 174 14.51 -16.18 -12.27
N ARG A 175 15.08 -15.55 -13.31
CA ARG A 175 16.33 -16.00 -13.93
C ARG A 175 17.58 -15.68 -13.13
N ASP A 176 17.57 -14.62 -12.30
CA ASP A 176 18.71 -14.20 -11.48
C ASP A 176 18.48 -14.49 -9.98
N PRO A 177 19.06 -15.58 -9.43
CA PRO A 177 18.88 -15.96 -8.03
C PRO A 177 19.53 -14.99 -7.02
N GLY A 178 20.35 -14.02 -7.47
CA GLY A 178 21.31 -13.31 -6.63
C GLY A 178 20.83 -12.08 -5.85
N SER A 179 19.61 -11.59 -6.05
CA SER A 179 19.20 -10.25 -5.57
C SER A 179 18.23 -10.22 -4.37
N GLY A 180 17.83 -11.39 -3.84
CA GLY A 180 16.63 -11.50 -3.00
C GLY A 180 16.80 -11.91 -1.53
N ASP A 181 17.92 -12.50 -1.12
CA ASP A 181 18.00 -13.09 0.23
C ASP A 181 19.40 -13.03 0.83
N ARG A 182 19.73 -11.89 1.46
CA ARG A 182 20.69 -11.87 2.56
C ARG A 182 19.93 -11.48 3.80
N ALA A 183 19.53 -12.49 4.59
CA ALA A 183 19.06 -12.29 5.95
C ALA A 183 20.07 -11.43 6.74
N PRO A 184 19.64 -10.59 7.69
CA PRO A 184 20.55 -9.90 8.60
C PRO A 184 21.32 -10.98 9.38
N GLY A 185 22.63 -11.03 9.18
CA GLY A 185 23.49 -11.99 9.86
C GLY A 185 23.30 -11.87 11.37
N THR A 186 22.94 -12.99 12.00
CA THR A 186 23.06 -13.15 13.44
C THR A 186 24.54 -12.99 13.79
N GLY A 187 24.87 -11.84 14.36
CA GLY A 187 26.21 -11.56 14.88
C GLY A 187 26.55 -12.63 15.92
N ARG A 188 27.53 -13.47 15.58
CA ARG A 188 28.13 -14.42 16.49
C ARG A 188 28.77 -13.68 17.65
N ASP A 189 28.51 -14.19 18.84
CA ASP A 189 29.23 -13.94 20.07
C ASP A 189 30.75 -13.83 19.84
N HIS A 190 31.34 -12.77 20.38
CA HIS A 190 32.75 -12.76 20.77
C HIS A 190 32.81 -12.64 22.30
N ARG A 191 32.89 -13.82 22.93
CA ARG A 191 33.59 -13.96 24.21
C ARG A 191 35.08 -14.10 23.89
N SER A 192 35.89 -13.18 24.40
CA SER A 192 37.24 -13.41 24.94
C SER A 192 37.66 -12.15 25.68
#